data_AF-A0A7S3WDQ3-F1
#
_entry.id   AF-A0A7S3WDQ3-F1
#
_cell.length_a   1.000
_cell.length_b   1.000
_cell.length_c   1.000
_cell.angle_alpha   90.00
_cell.angle_beta   90.00
_cell.angle_gamma   90.00
#
_symmetry.space_group_name_H-M   'P 1'
#
loop_
_entity.id
_entity.type
_entity.pdbx_description
1 polymer ?
#
loop_
_entity_poly.entity_id
_entity_poly.type
_entity_poly.pdbx_seq_one_letter_code
_entity_poly.pdbx_strand_id
1 'polypeptide(L)'
;LDNPNDQSFTNWNGTIVGPPGTAFDGRIFFLSIVCGENYPAQAPTVKFNTKVNLPSVGSRGDVNFAQNGHLASWNGSTMGIKDVLSALKQEMIANKRSAQPAEGTEY
;
A
#
# COMPACT_ATOMS: atom_id res chain seq x y z
N LEU A 1 22.13 -0.11 -0.50
CA LEU A 1 21.97 1.19 0.18
C LEU A 1 21.28 2.09 -0.82
N ASP A 2 19.98 2.25 -0.63
CA ASP A 2 19.08 3.00 -1.50
C ASP A 2 19.61 4.42 -1.73
N ASN A 3 19.41 4.92 -2.95
CA ASN A 3 20.04 6.10 -3.54
C ASN A 3 20.48 7.20 -2.53
N PRO A 4 21.79 7.45 -2.35
CA PRO A 4 22.31 8.48 -1.44
C PRO A 4 21.98 9.94 -1.84
N ASN A 5 21.21 10.13 -2.91
CA ASN A 5 20.81 11.43 -3.45
C ASN A 5 19.33 11.79 -3.21
N ASP A 6 18.55 10.95 -2.51
CA ASP A 6 17.16 11.32 -2.20
C ASP A 6 17.10 12.24 -0.98
N GLN A 7 17.55 13.49 -1.17
CA GLN A 7 17.40 14.57 -0.18
C GLN A 7 15.96 15.10 -0.13
N SER A 8 15.13 14.76 -1.10
CA SER A 8 13.70 14.95 -1.05
C SER A 8 13.07 13.80 -0.28
N PHE A 9 12.37 14.06 0.82
CA PHE A 9 11.62 13.04 1.58
C PHE A 9 10.40 12.53 0.79
N THR A 10 10.61 12.14 -0.47
CA THR A 10 9.63 11.88 -1.52
C THR A 10 9.41 10.40 -1.71
N ASN A 11 10.47 9.58 -1.72
CA ASN A 11 10.32 8.14 -1.89
C ASN A 11 10.41 7.42 -0.56
N TRP A 12 9.43 6.57 -0.30
CA TRP A 12 9.29 5.81 0.93
C TRP A 12 9.05 4.34 0.60
N ASN A 13 9.77 3.46 1.30
CA ASN A 13 9.51 2.03 1.25
C ASN A 13 8.57 1.66 2.40
N GLY A 14 7.45 1.02 2.05
CA GLY A 14 6.45 0.51 2.98
C GLY A 14 6.58 -1.00 3.17
N THR A 15 6.19 -1.48 4.35
CA THR A 15 6.07 -2.92 4.62
C THR A 15 4.79 -3.18 5.40
N ILE A 16 3.99 -4.13 4.93
CA ILE A 16 2.80 -4.62 5.62
C ILE A 16 3.02 -6.10 5.94
N VAL A 17 2.95 -6.42 7.23
CA VAL A 17 2.86 -7.82 7.68
C VAL A 17 1.40 -8.24 7.60
N GLY A 18 1.16 -9.35 6.90
CA GLY A 18 -0.15 -9.94 6.72
C GLY A 18 -0.89 -10.15 8.04
N PRO A 19 -2.16 -9.73 8.16
CA PRO A 19 -2.92 -9.89 9.39
C PRO A 19 -3.11 -11.37 9.76
N PRO A 20 -3.01 -11.73 11.06
CA PRO A 20 -3.19 -13.11 11.50
C PRO A 20 -4.60 -13.63 11.24
N GLY A 21 -4.73 -14.93 10.95
CA GLY A 21 -6.01 -15.58 10.68
C GLY A 21 -6.66 -15.19 9.34
N THR A 22 -5.87 -14.69 8.40
CA THR A 22 -6.31 -14.33 7.04
C THR A 22 -5.51 -15.11 5.98
N ALA A 23 -5.94 -15.09 4.72
CA ALA A 23 -5.18 -15.63 3.59
C ALA A 23 -3.82 -14.94 3.36
N PHE A 24 -3.58 -13.82 4.05
CA PHE A 24 -2.35 -13.05 4.03
C PHE A 24 -1.41 -13.40 5.21
N ASP A 25 -1.88 -14.17 6.19
CA ASP A 25 -1.14 -14.50 7.43
C ASP A 25 0.25 -15.09 7.14
N GLY A 26 1.24 -14.69 7.93
CA GLY A 26 2.64 -15.08 7.79
C GLY A 26 3.40 -14.40 6.64
N ARG A 27 2.72 -13.67 5.73
CA ARG A 27 3.35 -13.05 4.55
C ARG A 27 3.81 -11.62 4.82
N ILE A 28 4.86 -11.21 4.09
CA ILE A 28 5.38 -9.84 4.09
C ILE A 28 5.13 -9.21 2.72
N PHE A 29 4.52 -8.03 2.70
CA PHE A 29 4.24 -7.28 1.49
C PHE A 29 5.07 -5.99 1.47
N PHE A 30 5.88 -5.84 0.42
CA PHE A 30 6.66 -4.62 0.18
C PHE A 30 5.90 -3.66 -0.74
N LEU A 31 6.01 -2.37 -0.44
CA LEU A 31 5.37 -1.30 -1.19
C LEU A 31 6.35 -0.16 -1.46
N SER A 32 6.18 0.50 -2.59
CA SER A 32 6.81 1.77 -2.91
C SER A 32 5.78 2.89 -2.80
N ILE A 33 6.14 3.97 -2.12
CA ILE A 33 5.27 5.12 -1.85
C ILE A 33 5.99 6.38 -2.31
N VAL A 34 5.33 7.18 -3.14
CA VAL A 34 5.89 8.43 -3.68
C VAL A 34 5.00 9.60 -3.26
N CYS A 35 5.55 10.46 -2.41
CA CYS A 35 4.97 11.73 -2.01
C CYS A 35 5.31 12.79 -3.06
N GLY A 36 4.39 13.02 -4.01
CA GLY A 36 4.57 14.03 -5.06
C GLY A 36 4.63 15.47 -4.52
N GLU A 37 4.89 16.42 -5.41
CA GLU A 37 5.11 17.84 -5.06
C GLU A 37 3.96 18.48 -4.27
N ASN A 38 2.72 18.00 -4.47
CA ASN A 38 1.52 18.51 -3.81
C ASN A 38 1.11 17.70 -2.57
N TYR A 39 1.94 16.76 -2.12
CA TYR A 39 1.67 16.05 -0.88
C TYR A 39 1.82 16.99 0.33
N PRO A 40 0.92 16.95 1.34
CA PRO A 40 -0.16 15.99 1.53
C PRO A 40 -1.51 16.39 0.92
N ALA A 41 -1.66 17.60 0.34
CA ALA A 41 -2.92 18.04 -0.24
C ALA A 41 -3.44 17.06 -1.32
N GLN A 42 -2.54 16.48 -2.12
CA GLN A 42 -2.81 15.32 -2.95
C GLN A 42 -2.28 14.04 -2.30
N ALA A 43 -3.02 12.94 -2.48
CA ALA A 43 -2.64 11.62 -2.00
C ALA A 43 -1.28 11.18 -2.59
N PRO A 44 -0.49 10.38 -1.85
CA PRO A 44 0.73 9.80 -2.39
C PRO A 44 0.40 8.74 -3.43
N THR A 45 1.32 8.50 -4.36
CA THR A 45 1.23 7.34 -5.26
C THR A 45 1.75 6.11 -4.52
N VAL A 46 1.00 5.00 -4.55
CA VAL A 46 1.35 3.78 -3.82
C VAL A 46 1.32 2.61 -4.79
N LYS A 47 2.35 1.77 -4.74
CA LYS A 47 2.47 0.56 -5.53
C LYS A 47 2.95 -0.59 -4.66
N PHE A 48 2.27 -1.73 -4.75
CA PHE A 48 2.80 -2.98 -4.22
C PHE A 48 3.95 -3.48 -5.11
N ASN A 49 5.04 -3.88 -4.47
CA ASN A 49 6.15 -4.58 -5.13
C ASN A 49 5.90 -6.11 -5.06
N THR A 50 5.36 -6.59 -3.93
CA THR A 50 4.91 -7.98 -3.76
C THR A 50 3.50 -8.17 -4.30
N LYS A 51 3.26 -9.20 -5.12
CA LYS A 51 1.93 -9.53 -5.64
C LYS A 51 0.93 -9.80 -4.52
N VAL A 52 -0.23 -9.18 -4.66
CA VAL A 52 -1.33 -9.25 -3.72
C VAL A 52 -2.65 -9.21 -4.48
N ASN A 53 -3.61 -10.02 -4.07
CA ASN A 53 -4.96 -9.96 -4.61
C ASN A 53 -5.86 -9.17 -3.67
N LEU A 54 -6.07 -7.89 -3.99
CA LEU A 54 -6.98 -6.96 -3.31
C LEU A 54 -7.79 -6.17 -4.34
N PRO A 55 -9.05 -5.83 -4.04
CA PRO A 55 -9.89 -5.03 -4.94
C PRO A 55 -9.29 -3.69 -5.36
N SER A 56 -8.58 -3.01 -4.45
CA SER A 56 -7.95 -1.71 -4.73
C SER A 56 -6.62 -1.79 -5.51
N VAL A 57 -6.12 -2.99 -5.83
CA VAL A 57 -4.79 -3.16 -6.44
C VAL A 57 -4.90 -3.65 -7.88
N GLY A 58 -4.34 -2.87 -8.80
CA GLY A 58 -4.31 -3.19 -10.22
C GLY A 58 -3.28 -4.27 -10.59
N SER A 59 -3.29 -4.73 -11.84
CA SER A 59 -2.43 -5.81 -12.34
C SER A 59 -0.92 -5.52 -12.29
N ARG A 60 -0.52 -4.25 -12.16
CA ARG A 60 0.87 -3.80 -12.03
C ARG A 60 1.25 -3.42 -10.60
N GLY A 61 0.38 -3.70 -9.63
CA GLY A 61 0.58 -3.35 -8.21
C GLY A 61 0.15 -1.93 -7.84
N ASP A 62 -0.28 -1.11 -8.81
CA ASP A 62 -0.76 0.25 -8.58
C ASP A 62 -2.00 0.24 -7.66
N VAL A 63 -1.99 1.02 -6.57
CA VAL A 63 -3.14 1.15 -5.65
C VAL A 63 -4.08 2.24 -6.13
N ASN A 64 -5.34 1.89 -6.36
CA ASN A 64 -6.41 2.83 -6.67
C ASN A 64 -7.13 3.28 -5.39
N PHE A 65 -6.84 4.49 -4.93
CA PHE A 65 -7.41 5.06 -3.71
C PHE A 65 -8.95 5.14 -3.76
N ALA A 66 -9.54 5.36 -4.93
CA ALA A 66 -11.00 5.45 -5.09
C ALA A 66 -11.71 4.11 -4.82
N GLN A 67 -10.99 2.98 -4.92
CA GLN A 67 -11.54 1.64 -4.66
C GLN A 67 -11.32 1.19 -3.21
N ASN A 68 -10.56 1.93 -2.41
CA ASN A 68 -10.40 1.67 -0.99
C ASN A 68 -11.27 2.64 -0.19
N GLY A 69 -12.20 2.12 0.61
CA GLY A 69 -13.21 2.94 1.30
C GLY A 69 -12.66 4.00 2.26
N HIS A 70 -11.47 3.78 2.85
CA HIS A 70 -10.85 4.78 3.73
C HIS A 70 -10.02 5.81 2.95
N LEU A 71 -9.41 5.39 1.84
CA LEU A 71 -8.53 6.25 1.04
C LEU A 71 -9.26 7.07 -0.02
N ALA A 72 -10.49 6.69 -0.39
CA ALA A 72 -11.29 7.37 -1.39
C ALA A 72 -11.61 8.84 -1.01
N SER A 73 -11.68 9.14 0.29
CA SER A 73 -11.90 10.48 0.83
C SER A 73 -10.61 11.07 1.44
N TRP A 74 -9.48 10.92 0.74
CA TRP A 74 -8.20 11.43 1.20
C TRP A 74 -8.28 12.89 1.68
N ASN A 75 -7.79 13.14 2.90
CA ASN A 75 -7.68 14.49 3.46
C ASN A 75 -6.24 14.72 3.95
N GLY A 76 -5.49 15.50 3.17
CA GLY A 76 -4.09 15.85 3.46
C GLY A 76 -3.85 16.60 4.77
N SER A 77 -4.89 17.17 5.39
CA SER A 77 -4.74 17.86 6.68
C SER A 77 -4.78 16.92 7.87
N THR A 78 -5.32 15.70 7.70
CA THR A 78 -5.55 14.74 8.79
C THR A 78 -4.98 13.35 8.52
N MET A 79 -4.61 13.04 7.28
CA MET A 79 -4.10 11.75 6.85
C MET A 79 -2.64 11.81 6.42
N GLY A 80 -1.92 10.72 6.63
CA GLY A 80 -0.54 10.54 6.23
C GLY A 80 -0.23 9.13 5.70
N ILE A 81 1.06 8.82 5.50
CA ILE A 81 1.53 7.50 5.05
C ILE A 81 1.06 6.37 5.98
N LYS A 82 0.98 6.64 7.29
CA LYS A 82 0.47 5.67 8.28
C LYS A 82 -0.97 5.26 7.98
N ASP A 83 -1.81 6.19 7.55
CA ASP A 83 -3.23 5.92 7.26
C ASP A 83 -3.37 5.10 5.98
N VAL A 84 -2.49 5.32 4.99
CA VAL A 84 -2.36 4.45 3.80
C VAL A 84 -2.07 3.00 4.21
N LEU A 85 -1.02 2.77 4.99
CA LEU A 85 -0.65 1.42 5.43
C LEU A 85 -1.77 0.78 6.26
N SER A 86 -2.41 1.56 7.13
CA SER A 86 -3.50 1.10 7.98
C SER A 86 -4.74 0.72 7.16
N ALA A 87 -5.10 1.53 6.15
CA ALA A 87 -6.23 1.26 5.27
C ALA A 87 -6.04 0.00 4.43
N LEU A 88 -4.83 -0.20 3.87
CA LEU A 88 -4.51 -1.41 3.10
C LEU A 88 -4.55 -2.65 4.00
N LYS A 89 -4.04 -2.56 5.24
CA LYS A 89 -4.14 -3.64 6.22
C LYS A 89 -5.59 -3.96 6.59
N GLN A 90 -6.44 -2.95 6.75
CA GLN A 90 -7.88 -3.15 6.98
C GLN A 90 -8.57 -3.82 5.79
N GLU A 91 -8.20 -3.46 4.57
CA GLU A 91 -8.72 -4.10 3.36
C GLU A 91 -8.33 -5.58 3.28
N MET A 92 -7.12 -5.96 3.70
CA MET A 92 -6.72 -7.37 3.85
C MET A 92 -7.60 -8.13 4.84
N ILE A 93 -7.96 -7.50 5.97
CA ILE A 93 -8.87 -8.10 6.96
C ILE A 93 -10.27 -8.28 6.38
N ALA A 94 -10.78 -7.28 5.64
CA ALA A 94 -12.07 -7.36 4.95
C ALA A 94 -12.09 -8.48 3.89
N ASN A 95 -10.95 -8.69 3.21
CA ASN A 95 -10.78 -9.70 2.16
C ASN A 95 -10.07 -10.98 2.65
N LYS A 96 -10.21 -11.32 3.93
CA LYS A 96 -9.42 -12.38 4.60
C LYS A 96 -9.48 -13.78 3.99
N ARG A 97 -10.40 -14.07 3.07
CA ARG A 97 -10.56 -15.38 2.40
C ARG A 97 -10.18 -15.36 0.92
N SER A 98 -9.78 -14.21 0.38
CA SER A 98 -9.46 -14.08 -1.05
C SER A 98 -8.21 -14.88 -1.39
N ALA A 99 -8.30 -15.70 -2.44
CA ALA A 99 -7.18 -16.50 -2.93
C ALA A 99 -6.01 -15.57 -3.28
N GLN A 100 -4.85 -15.84 -2.69
CA GLN A 100 -3.65 -15.05 -2.91
C GLN A 100 -2.72 -15.73 -3.93
N PRO A 101 -1.90 -14.95 -4.66
CA PRO A 101 -0.79 -15.47 -5.44
C PRO A 101 0.17 -16.32 -4.60
N ALA A 102 1.07 -17.06 -5.26
CA ALA A 102 2.16 -17.73 -4.58
C ALA A 102 2.98 -16.72 -3.75
N GLU A 103 3.38 -17.13 -2.55
CA GLU A 103 4.16 -16.28 -1.65
C GLU A 103 5.50 -15.87 -2.29
N GLY A 104 5.93 -14.63 -2.05
CA GLY A 104 7.17 -14.09 -2.62
C GLY A 104 7.09 -13.70 -4.11
N THR A 105 5.92 -13.83 -4.75
CA THR A 105 5.76 -13.36 -6.14
C THR A 105 5.81 -11.83 -6.19
N GLU A 106 6.53 -11.26 -7.15
CA GLU A 106 6.66 -9.81 -7.36
C GLU A 106 5.98 -9.35 -8.66
N TYR A 107 5.65 -8.05 -8.73
CA TYR A 107 5.01 -7.42 -9.90
C TYR A 107 5.98 -7.09 -11.04
#